data_AF-A0A432PXJ5-F1
#
_entry.id   AF-A0A432PXJ5-F1
#
_cell.length_a   1.000
_cell.length_b   1.000
_cell.length_c   1.000
_cell.angle_alpha   90.00
_cell.angle_beta   90.00
_cell.angle_gamma   90.00
#
_symmetry.space_group_name_H-M   'P 1'
#
loop_
_entity.id
_entity.type
_entity.pdbx_description
1 polymer ?
#
loop_
_entity_poly.entity_id
_entity_poly.type
_entity_poly.pdbx_seq_one_letter_code
_entity_poly.pdbx_strand_id
1 'polypeptide(L)' 'MPVVAEAKVYGQDILREKSIFDKFTGNPPLEIRVEDDYIVVEKEKGEERIPVNSLRGKAIIMRLETGISEFTEPIYV' A
#
# COMPACT_ATOMS: atom_id res chain seq x y z
N MET A 1 6.44 -28.49 0.39
CA MET A 1 5.92 -27.46 -0.55
C MET A 1 6.47 -26.14 -0.06
N PRO A 2 7.19 -25.35 -0.86
CA PRO A 2 7.61 -24.03 -0.40
C PRO A 2 6.35 -23.17 -0.23
N VAL A 3 6.26 -22.49 0.90
CA VAL A 3 5.20 -21.52 1.18
C VAL A 3 5.43 -20.39 0.19
N VAL A 4 4.63 -20.34 -0.87
CA VAL A 4 4.59 -19.17 -1.75
C VAL A 4 4.13 -18.04 -0.84
N ALA A 5 5.00 -17.07 -0.57
CA ALA A 5 4.62 -15.86 0.14
C ALA A 5 3.39 -15.29 -0.59
N GLU A 6 2.24 -15.35 0.07
CA GLU A 6 0.99 -14.86 -0.51
C GLU A 6 1.17 -13.36 -0.77
N ALA A 7 1.28 -12.98 -2.04
CA ALA A 7 1.26 -11.58 -2.42
C ALA A 7 -0.05 -10.98 -1.90
N LYS A 8 0.04 -10.13 -0.86
CA LYS A 8 -1.16 -9.55 -0.24
C LYS A 8 -1.65 -8.43 -1.13
N VAL A 9 -2.82 -8.63 -1.72
CA VAL A 9 -3.48 -7.65 -2.59
C VAL A 9 -4.52 -6.87 -1.78
N TYR A 10 -4.42 -5.55 -1.83
CA TYR A 10 -5.31 -4.62 -1.16
C TYR A 10 -6.04 -3.77 -2.19
N GLY A 11 -7.34 -3.98 -2.31
CA GLY A 11 -8.20 -3.20 -3.19
C GLY A 11 -8.57 -1.83 -2.62
N GLN A 12 -9.16 -0.97 -3.47
CA GLN A 12 -9.54 0.40 -3.15
C GLN A 12 -10.32 0.59 -1.84
N ASP A 13 -11.20 -0.34 -1.49
CA ASP A 13 -12.01 -0.23 -0.26
C ASP A 13 -11.13 -0.20 0.99
N ILE A 14 -10.15 -1.11 1.07
CA ILE A 14 -9.20 -1.16 2.18
C ILE A 14 -8.30 0.08 2.15
N LEU A 15 -7.82 0.48 0.98
CA LEU A 15 -6.95 1.66 0.84
C LEU A 15 -7.64 2.94 1.29
N ARG A 16 -8.92 3.11 0.96
CA ARG A 16 -9.76 4.19 1.44
C ARG A 16 -9.93 4.16 2.94
N GLU A 17 -10.23 3.00 3.52
CA GLU A 17 -10.37 2.82 4.97
C GLU A 17 -9.08 3.16 5.72
N LYS A 18 -7.95 2.74 5.15
CA LYS A 18 -6.61 2.98 5.69
C LYS A 18 -6.06 4.38 5.44
N SER A 19 -6.82 5.25 4.76
CA SER A 19 -6.43 6.61 4.39
C SER A 19 -5.14 6.66 3.56
N ILE A 20 -5.01 5.75 2.59
CA ILE A 20 -3.91 5.73 1.62
C ILE A 20 -4.41 6.34 0.32
N PHE A 21 -3.78 7.44 -0.10
CA PHE A 21 -4.20 8.23 -1.25
C PHE A 21 -3.05 8.45 -2.22
N ASP A 22 -3.35 8.51 -3.51
CA ASP A 22 -2.40 8.96 -4.52
C ASP A 22 -2.16 10.46 -4.36
N LYS A 23 -0.89 10.86 -4.26
CA LYS A 23 -0.49 12.26 -4.10
C LYS A 23 -0.91 13.17 -5.26
N PHE A 24 -1.12 12.62 -6.45
CA PHE A 24 -1.46 13.36 -7.66
C PHE A 24 -2.96 13.51 -7.88
N THR A 25 -3.74 12.48 -7.54
CA THR A 25 -5.20 12.49 -7.77
C THR A 25 -6.00 12.80 -6.51
N GLY A 26 -5.42 12.61 -5.32
CA GLY A 26 -6.12 12.70 -4.04
C GLY A 26 -7.08 11.54 -3.79
N ASN A 27 -7.16 10.57 -4.69
CA ASN A 27 -7.99 9.37 -4.59
C ASN A 27 -7.15 8.17 -4.16
N PRO A 28 -7.73 7.15 -3.53
CA PRO A 28 -7.01 5.92 -3.24
C PRO A 28 -6.50 5.28 -4.55
N PRO A 29 -5.31 4.67 -4.55
CA PRO A 29 -4.81 3.88 -5.67
C PRO A 29 -5.82 2.79 -6.05
N LEU A 30 -5.76 2.31 -7.30
CA LEU A 30 -6.62 1.22 -7.75
C LEU A 30 -6.37 -0.05 -6.93
N GLU A 31 -5.10 -0.36 -6.70
CA GLU A 31 -4.67 -1.55 -5.99
C GLU A 31 -3.29 -1.35 -5.37
N ILE A 32 -3.03 -2.01 -4.24
CA ILE A 32 -1.68 -2.19 -3.71
C ILE A 32 -1.40 -3.68 -3.56
N ARG A 33 -0.31 -4.16 -4.17
CA ARG A 33 0.19 -5.53 -3.99
C ARG A 33 1.48 -5.49 -3.20
N VAL A 34 1.51 -6.21 -2.08
CA VAL A 34 2.73 -6.36 -1.27
C VAL A 34 3.39 -7.67 -1.66
N GLU A 35 4.57 -7.56 -2.28
CA GLU A 35 5.46 -8.67 -2.61
C GLU A 35 6.66 -8.68 -1.65
N ASP A 36 7.46 -9.76 -1.65
CA ASP A 36 8.54 -9.96 -0.68
C ASP A 36 9.59 -8.83 -0.68
N ASP A 37 9.90 -8.27 -1.85
CA ASP A 37 10.94 -7.25 -2.01
C ASP A 37 10.39 -5.84 -2.28
N TYR A 38 9.15 -5.74 -2.79
CA TYR A 38 8.55 -4.47 -3.20
C TYR A 38 7.04 -4.43 -3.03
N ILE A 39 6.52 -3.21 -2.87
CA ILE A 39 5.11 -2.87 -2.88
C ILE A 39 4.81 -2.28 -4.24
N VAL A 40 3.90 -2.91 -4.97
CA VAL A 40 3.38 -2.42 -6.24
C VAL A 40 2.12 -1.60 -5.96
N VAL A 41 2.14 -0.32 -6.29
CA VAL A 41 0.99 0.58 -6.18
C VAL A 41 0.47 0.85 -7.58
N GLU A 42 -0.71 0.33 -7.87
CA GLU A 42 -1.39 0.52 -9.15
C GLU A 42 -2.25 1.77 -9.10
N LYS A 43 -1.93 2.73 -9.96
CA LYS A 43 -2.59 4.04 -10.05
C LYS A 43 -3.21 4.19 -11.44
N GLU A 44 -4.14 5.12 -11.59
CA GLU A 44 -4.77 5.40 -12.90
C GLU A 44 -3.76 5.82 -13.98
N LYS A 45 -2.66 6.47 -13.58
CA LYS A 45 -1.63 6.98 -14.49
C LYS A 45 -0.39 6.08 -14.60
N GLY A 46 -0.41 4.90 -13.98
CA GLY A 46 0.69 3.94 -14.06
C GLY A 46 0.94 3.18 -12.76
N GLU A 47 1.98 2.35 -12.78
CA GLU A 47 2.39 1.53 -11.64
C GLU A 47 3.62 2.14 -10.96
N GLU A 48 3.63 2.22 -9.63
CA GLU A 48 4.79 2.63 -8.83
C GLU A 48 5.27 1.47 -7.97
N ARG A 49 6.58 1.17 -8.02
CA ARG A 49 7.19 0.12 -7.21
C ARG A 49 8.02 0.73 -6.08
N ILE A 50 7.66 0.40 -4.85
CA ILE A 50 8.28 0.92 -3.63
C ILE A 50 8.95 -0.23 -2.90
N PRO A 51 10.27 -0.20 -2.66
CA PRO A 51 10.95 -1.25 -1.91
C PRO A 51 10.38 -1.40 -0.49
N VAL A 52 10.09 -2.61 -0.04
CA VAL A 52 9.53 -2.85 1.31
C VAL A 52 10.49 -2.40 2.41
N ASN A 53 11.80 -2.44 2.15
CA ASN A 53 12.84 -2.03 3.09
C ASN A 53 12.96 -0.51 3.27
N SER A 54 12.33 0.29 2.40
CA SER A 54 12.33 1.74 2.48
C SER A 54 11.45 2.25 3.62
N LEU A 55 11.72 3.45 4.13
CA LEU A 55 10.88 4.12 5.13
C LEU A 55 9.40 4.18 4.70
N ARG A 56 9.17 4.48 3.41
CA ARG A 56 7.83 4.58 2.82
C ARG A 56 7.17 3.21 2.71
N GLY A 57 7.90 2.19 2.26
CA GLY A 57 7.39 0.82 2.18
C GLY A 57 6.98 0.27 3.55
N LYS A 58 7.82 0.45 4.57
CA LYS A 58 7.51 0.06 5.95
C LYS A 58 6.28 0.77 6.49
N ALA A 59 6.11 2.07 6.21
CA ALA A 59 4.92 2.82 6.64
C ALA A 59 3.63 2.31 5.98
N ILE A 60 3.68 1.98 4.70
CA ILE A 60 2.54 1.40 3.96
C ILE A 60 2.17 0.04 4.54
N ILE A 61 3.14 -0.88 4.70
CA ILE A 61 2.90 -2.21 5.27
C ILE A 61 2.32 -2.08 6.67
N MET A 62 2.95 -1.25 7.52
CA MET A 62 2.48 -1.04 8.89
C MET A 62 1.02 -0.58 8.87
N ARG A 63 0.64 0.38 8.02
CA ARG A 63 -0.76 0.84 7.93
C ARG A 63 -1.71 -0.23 7.39
N LEU A 64 -1.28 -1.01 6.40
CA LEU A 64 -2.10 -2.07 5.83
C LEU A 64 -2.34 -3.19 6.85
N GLU A 65 -1.31 -3.57 7.61
CA GLU A 65 -1.36 -4.68 8.57
C GLU A 65 -1.88 -4.28 9.95
N THR A 66 -1.53 -3.10 10.47
CA THR A 66 -2.06 -2.57 11.74
C THR A 66 -3.33 -1.75 11.47
N GLY A 67 -4.38 -1.97 12.27
CA GLY A 67 -5.63 -1.20 12.19
C GLY A 67 -5.40 0.31 12.31
N ILE A 68 -6.38 1.11 11.85
CA ILE A 68 -6.41 2.58 11.64
C ILE A 68 -5.94 3.44 12.86
N SER A 69 -5.62 2.85 14.00
CA SER A 69 -5.74 3.53 15.29
C SER A 69 -4.58 4.44 15.71
N GLU A 70 -3.41 4.43 15.06
CA GLU A 70 -2.24 5.19 15.59
C GLU A 70 -1.71 6.32 14.71
N PHE A 71 -2.12 6.42 13.44
CA PHE A 71 -1.63 7.48 12.56
C PHE A 71 -2.77 8.39 12.10
N THR A 72 -2.75 9.61 12.62
CA THR A 72 -3.73 10.67 12.33
C THR A 72 -3.65 11.23 10.90
N GLU A 73 -2.57 10.98 10.18
CA GLU A 73 -2.33 11.56 8.85
C GLU A 73 -2.50 10.54 7.70
N PRO A 74 -3.07 10.95 6.55
CA PRO A 74 -3.15 10.12 5.36
C PRO A 74 -1.77 9.81 4.79
N ILE A 75 -1.59 8.58 4.28
CA ILE A 75 -0.37 8.20 3.57
C ILE A 75 -0.53 8.55 2.10
N TYR A 76 0.35 9.40 1.60
CA TYR A 76 0.37 9.76 0.19
C TYR A 76 1.36 8.89 -0.59
N VAL A 77 0.81 8.04 -1.47
CA VAL A 77 1.57 7.17 -2.38
C VAL A 77 1.70 7.78 -3.76
#